data_AF-A0A974PNB2-F1
#
_entry.id   AF-A0A974PNB2-F1
#
_cell.length_a   1.000
_cell.length_b   1.000
_cell.length_c   1.000
_cell.angle_alpha   90.00
_cell.angle_beta   90.00
_cell.angle_gamma   90.00
#
_symmetry.space_group_name_H-M   'P 1'
#
loop_
_entity.id
_entity.type
_entity.pdbx_description
1 polymer ?
#
loop_
_entity_poly.entity_id
_entity_poly.type
_entity_poly.pdbx_seq_one_letter_code
_entity_poly.pdbx_strand_id
1 'polypeptide(L)'
;MTDLLPCPFCGSPAQRCDVPADIEDENAGASYIECSRCSACTALHFDRKENLERSWNDRAAIIWCAHVRGPDDVVACADYDAAVKLCDEINAVAKSVAHLDVMCIAYPAVWPGSAQSHAADLARDNGYRKAVVTNTREKTDEQ
;
A
#
# COMPACT_ATOMS: atom_id res chain seq x y z
N MET A 1 -10.01 24.17 -3.40
CA MET A 1 -10.75 23.06 -2.78
C MET A 1 -9.86 21.85 -2.94
N THR A 2 -9.52 21.17 -1.85
CA THR A 2 -8.72 19.94 -1.91
C THR A 2 -9.72 18.81 -2.07
N ASP A 3 -9.71 18.13 -3.22
CA ASP A 3 -10.63 17.02 -3.44
C ASP A 3 -10.40 15.92 -2.38
N LEU A 4 -11.48 15.41 -1.81
CA LEU A 4 -11.41 14.31 -0.84
C LEU A 4 -11.02 13.02 -1.55
N LEU A 5 -10.02 12.33 -1.01
CA LEU A 5 -9.65 11.00 -1.48
C LEU A 5 -10.76 9.99 -1.17
N PRO A 6 -10.90 8.93 -1.99
CA PRO A 6 -11.85 7.86 -1.71
C PRO A 6 -11.58 7.21 -0.34
N CYS A 7 -12.62 6.62 0.26
CA CYS A 7 -12.54 5.97 1.55
C CYS A 7 -11.43 4.91 1.59
N PRO A 8 -10.53 4.94 2.59
CA PRO A 8 -9.39 4.02 2.67
C PRO A 8 -9.80 2.57 2.94
N PHE A 9 -11.03 2.33 3.39
CA PHE A 9 -11.51 0.99 3.74
C PHE A 9 -12.30 0.30 2.62
N CYS A 10 -13.02 1.06 1.79
CA CYS A 10 -13.92 0.50 0.78
C CYS A 10 -13.87 1.19 -0.59
N GLY A 11 -13.05 2.23 -0.75
CA GLY A 11 -12.87 2.97 -2.00
C GLY A 11 -14.06 3.81 -2.46
N SER A 12 -15.14 3.90 -1.68
CA SER A 12 -16.31 4.73 -2.04
C SER A 12 -16.05 6.23 -1.78
N PRO A 13 -16.79 7.14 -2.44
CA PRO A 13 -16.62 8.58 -2.24
C PRO A 13 -16.85 9.00 -0.78
N ALA A 14 -16.13 10.04 -0.37
CA ALA A 14 -16.26 10.67 0.93
C ALA A 14 -16.90 12.05 0.79
N GLN A 15 -17.60 12.49 1.84
CA GLN A 15 -18.20 13.81 1.90
C GLN A 15 -17.90 14.48 3.23
N ARG A 16 -17.77 15.80 3.19
CA ARG A 16 -17.73 16.63 4.39
C ARG A 16 -19.17 16.84 4.88
N CYS A 17 -19.37 16.63 6.17
CA CYS A 17 -20.61 16.91 6.87
C CYS A 17 -20.37 18.00 7.92
N ASP A 18 -21.26 19.00 7.96
CA ASP A 18 -21.24 20.06 8.95
C ASP A 18 -22.51 19.96 9.81
N VAL A 19 -22.33 19.90 11.13
CA VAL A 19 -23.44 19.86 12.09
C VAL A 19 -23.85 21.32 12.37
N PRO A 20 -25.14 21.69 12.19
CA PRO A 20 -25.60 23.03 12.51
C PRO A 20 -25.28 23.45 13.95
N ALA A 21 -25.03 24.73 14.18
CA ALA A 21 -24.65 25.24 15.51
C ALA A 21 -25.86 25.62 16.38
N ASP A 22 -27.05 25.70 15.79
CA ASP A 22 -28.29 26.21 16.38
C ASP A 22 -29.25 25.09 16.83
N ILE A 23 -28.75 23.87 16.95
CA ILE A 23 -29.52 22.70 17.39
C ILE A 23 -29.16 22.32 18.84
N GLU A 24 -30.11 21.75 19.56
CA GLU A 24 -29.89 21.14 20.88
C GLU A 24 -29.28 19.73 20.72
N ASP A 25 -28.04 19.66 20.22
CA ASP A 25 -27.25 18.43 20.08
C ASP A 25 -25.85 18.64 20.66
N GLU A 26 -25.27 17.60 21.27
CA GLU A 26 -23.93 17.67 21.86
C GLU A 26 -22.81 17.91 20.82
N ASN A 27 -23.08 17.64 19.54
CA ASN A 27 -22.18 17.83 18.43
C ASN A 27 -22.49 19.10 17.62
N ALA A 28 -23.38 19.97 18.12
CA ALA A 28 -23.73 21.22 17.45
C ALA A 28 -22.48 22.04 17.11
N GLY A 29 -22.38 22.47 15.84
CA GLY A 29 -21.24 23.24 15.34
C GLY A 29 -20.00 22.41 14.98
N ALA A 30 -20.03 21.08 15.08
CA ALA A 30 -18.95 20.21 14.62
C ALA A 30 -18.88 20.10 13.09
N SER A 31 -17.75 19.61 12.58
CA SER A 31 -17.64 19.10 11.21
C SER A 31 -16.83 17.81 11.19
N TYR A 32 -17.16 16.91 10.26
CA TYR A 32 -16.45 15.65 10.04
C TYR A 32 -16.48 15.28 8.56
N ILE A 33 -15.66 14.31 8.16
CA ILE A 33 -15.76 13.66 6.85
C ILE A 33 -16.23 12.23 7.07
N GLU A 34 -17.14 11.78 6.21
CA GLU A 34 -17.65 10.41 6.25
C GLU A 34 -17.65 9.75 4.87
N CYS A 35 -17.51 8.43 4.88
CA CYS A 35 -17.69 7.58 3.71
C CYS A 35 -19.19 7.37 3.44
N SER A 36 -19.59 7.62 2.19
CA SER A 36 -20.97 7.42 1.69
C SER A 36 -21.49 5.98 1.73
N ARG A 37 -20.63 4.99 2.02
CA ARG A 37 -20.98 3.56 1.99
C ARG A 37 -20.78 2.83 3.30
N CYS A 38 -19.59 2.90 3.87
CA CYS A 38 -19.23 2.11 5.06
C CYS A 38 -19.29 2.90 6.37
N SER A 39 -19.69 4.19 6.31
CA SER A 39 -19.77 5.09 7.47
C SER A 39 -18.47 5.28 8.25
N ALA A 40 -17.32 4.88 7.69
CA ALA A 40 -16.03 5.28 8.22
C ALA A 40 -15.93 6.81 8.20
N CYS A 41 -15.58 7.42 9.32
CA CYS A 41 -15.56 8.87 9.47
C CYS A 41 -14.31 9.36 10.22
N THR A 42 -14.01 10.65 10.09
CA THR A 42 -13.02 11.33 10.96
C THR A 42 -13.59 11.53 12.36
N ALA A 43 -12.74 11.99 13.28
CA ALA A 43 -13.22 12.63 14.49
C ALA A 43 -14.01 13.92 14.15
N LEU A 44 -14.84 14.36 15.10
CA LEU A 44 -15.51 15.65 15.04
C LEU A 44 -14.51 16.77 15.31
N HIS A 45 -14.49 17.78 14.44
CA HIS A 45 -13.69 18.99 14.59
C HIS A 45 -14.58 20.17 14.98
N PHE A 46 -14.27 20.82 16.09
CA PHE A 46 -14.89 22.05 16.57
C PHE A 46 -13.95 23.23 16.36
N ASP A 47 -14.49 24.44 16.21
CA ASP A 47 -13.79 25.71 16.02
C ASP A 47 -12.81 25.74 14.83
N ARG A 48 -11.66 25.07 14.94
CA ARG A 48 -10.59 24.99 13.93
C ARG A 48 -10.77 23.78 13.02
N LYS A 49 -11.25 24.04 11.80
CA LYS A 49 -11.67 23.01 10.81
C LYS A 49 -10.79 22.99 9.56
N GLU A 50 -9.71 23.76 9.53
CA GLU A 50 -8.85 23.96 8.36
C GLU A 50 -8.11 22.68 7.97
N ASN A 51 -7.85 21.80 8.95
CA ASN A 51 -7.13 20.55 8.75
C ASN A 51 -8.04 19.34 8.50
N LEU A 52 -9.37 19.52 8.41
CA LEU A 52 -10.30 18.39 8.33
C LEU A 52 -10.07 17.54 7.06
N GLU A 53 -9.99 18.19 5.89
CA GLU A 53 -9.68 17.53 4.61
C GLU A 53 -8.33 16.83 4.67
N ARG A 54 -7.32 17.49 5.24
CA ARG A 54 -6.00 16.89 5.44
C ARG A 54 -6.08 15.67 6.36
N SER A 55 -6.85 15.70 7.44
CA SER A 55 -6.99 14.56 8.35
C SER A 55 -7.59 13.33 7.69
N TRP A 56 -8.44 13.51 6.67
CA TRP A 56 -8.98 12.41 5.87
C TRP A 56 -7.99 11.94 4.78
N ASN A 57 -7.32 12.88 4.13
CA ASN A 57 -6.46 12.61 2.99
C ASN A 57 -5.03 12.15 3.38
N ASP A 58 -4.56 12.53 4.57
CA ASP A 58 -3.23 12.18 5.08
C ASP A 58 -3.22 10.70 5.47
N ARG A 59 -2.59 9.90 4.62
CA ARG A 59 -2.41 8.46 4.80
C ARG A 59 -0.93 8.16 4.64
N ALA A 60 -0.40 7.32 5.53
CA ALA A 60 0.91 6.74 5.30
C ALA A 60 0.86 6.00 3.96
N ALA A 61 1.75 6.37 3.04
CA ALA A 61 1.89 5.63 1.80
C ALA A 61 2.24 4.19 2.16
N ILE A 62 1.40 3.23 1.76
CA ILE A 62 1.72 1.82 1.90
C ILE A 62 2.90 1.56 0.98
N ILE A 63 4.05 1.28 1.59
CA ILE A 63 5.27 0.89 0.91
C ILE A 63 5.31 -0.64 0.85
N TRP A 64 5.44 -1.16 -0.36
CA TRP A 64 5.26 -2.59 -0.65
C TRP A 64 6.58 -3.33 -0.72
N CYS A 65 6.53 -4.64 -0.51
CA CYS A 65 7.65 -5.55 -0.66
C CYS A 65 7.21 -6.96 -1.09
N ALA A 66 8.15 -7.72 -1.62
CA ALA A 66 8.06 -9.17 -1.70
C ALA A 66 8.71 -9.75 -0.44
N HIS A 67 7.92 -10.47 0.37
CA HIS A 67 8.43 -11.20 1.53
C HIS A 67 8.65 -12.66 1.13
N VAL A 68 9.85 -13.19 1.35
CA VAL A 68 10.21 -14.58 1.01
C VAL A 68 10.35 -15.39 2.30
N ARG A 69 9.39 -16.28 2.59
CA ARG A 69 9.50 -17.26 3.68
C ARG A 69 10.51 -18.32 3.31
N GLY A 70 11.32 -18.74 4.29
CA GLY A 70 12.41 -19.70 4.11
C GLY A 70 13.74 -19.03 4.40
N PRO A 71 14.25 -18.14 3.52
CA PRO A 71 15.43 -17.33 3.78
C PRO A 71 15.15 -16.10 4.69
N ASP A 72 13.87 -15.81 4.96
CA ASP A 72 13.39 -14.64 5.71
C ASP A 72 13.87 -13.29 5.14
N ASP A 73 13.93 -13.23 3.80
CA ASP A 73 14.29 -12.02 3.05
C ASP A 73 13.07 -11.15 2.74
N VAL A 74 13.30 -9.83 2.72
CA VAL A 74 12.32 -8.82 2.34
C VAL A 74 12.90 -7.92 1.27
N VAL A 75 12.23 -7.83 0.12
CA VAL A 75 12.68 -7.05 -1.03
C VAL A 75 11.71 -5.91 -1.31
N ALA A 76 12.17 -4.67 -1.19
CA ALA A 76 11.34 -3.49 -1.42
C ALA A 76 10.83 -3.46 -2.87
N CYS A 77 9.59 -3.02 -3.06
CA CYS A 77 8.94 -2.91 -4.35
C CYS A 77 8.34 -1.50 -4.50
N ALA A 78 8.30 -0.99 -5.73
CA ALA A 78 7.83 0.37 -6.00
C ALA A 78 6.34 0.53 -5.67
N ASP A 79 5.56 -0.52 -5.92
CA ASP A 79 4.12 -0.60 -5.69
C ASP A 79 3.69 -2.07 -5.49
N TYR A 80 2.39 -2.29 -5.34
CA TYR A 80 1.79 -3.62 -5.15
C TYR A 80 2.00 -4.52 -6.38
N ASP A 81 1.83 -4.00 -7.59
CA ASP A 81 1.93 -4.77 -8.82
C ASP A 81 3.37 -5.27 -9.05
N ALA A 82 4.37 -4.43 -8.75
CA ALA A 82 5.77 -4.82 -8.76
C ALA A 82 6.05 -5.91 -7.72
N ALA A 83 5.44 -5.86 -6.53
CA ALA A 83 5.57 -6.90 -5.51
C ALA A 83 4.94 -8.23 -5.96
N VAL A 84 3.73 -8.20 -6.53
CA VAL A 84 3.07 -9.40 -7.07
C VAL A 84 3.95 -10.05 -8.14
N LYS A 85 4.41 -9.27 -9.12
CA LYS A 85 5.25 -9.77 -10.21
C LYS A 85 6.52 -10.43 -9.68
N LEU A 86 7.22 -9.78 -8.74
CA LEU A 86 8.43 -10.34 -8.15
C LEU A 86 8.15 -11.63 -7.36
N CYS A 87 7.04 -11.67 -6.62
CA CYS A 87 6.63 -12.89 -5.91
C CYS A 87 6.34 -14.04 -6.87
N ASP A 88 5.66 -13.79 -7.99
CA ASP A 88 5.38 -14.80 -9.01
C ASP A 88 6.67 -15.37 -9.62
N GLU A 89 7.63 -14.51 -9.92
CA GLU A 89 8.95 -14.90 -10.45
C GLU A 89 9.73 -15.75 -9.43
N ILE A 90 9.80 -15.32 -8.16
CA ILE A 90 10.47 -16.08 -7.10
C ILE A 90 9.78 -17.43 -6.88
N ASN A 91 8.45 -17.46 -6.85
CA ASN A 91 7.68 -18.69 -6.66
C ASN A 91 7.85 -19.65 -7.85
N ALA A 92 8.00 -19.16 -9.07
CA ALA A 92 8.28 -19.99 -10.24
C ALA A 92 9.64 -20.70 -10.12
N VAL A 93 10.66 -19.98 -9.64
CA VAL A 93 11.98 -20.57 -9.37
C VAL A 93 11.92 -21.54 -8.19
N ALA A 94 11.28 -21.16 -7.08
CA ALA A 94 11.14 -22.02 -5.90
C ALA A 94 10.51 -23.39 -6.24
N LYS A 95 9.50 -23.39 -7.12
CA LYS A 95 8.87 -24.63 -7.62
C LYS A 95 9.83 -25.52 -8.41
N SER A 96 10.77 -24.96 -9.17
CA SER A 96 11.74 -25.76 -9.94
C SER A 96 12.81 -26.40 -9.06
N VAL A 97 13.07 -25.81 -7.88
CA VAL A 97 14.01 -26.32 -6.89
C VAL A 97 13.33 -27.00 -5.69
N ALA A 98 12.05 -27.36 -5.81
CA ALA A 98 11.21 -27.94 -4.74
C ALA A 98 11.70 -29.27 -4.16
N HIS A 99 12.77 -29.85 -4.72
CA HIS A 99 13.48 -31.01 -4.16
C HIS A 99 14.40 -30.64 -2.98
N LEU A 100 14.64 -29.35 -2.75
CA LEU A 100 15.33 -28.84 -1.57
C LEU A 100 14.32 -28.79 -0.41
N ASP A 101 14.72 -29.29 0.77
CA ASP A 101 13.87 -29.47 1.96
C ASP A 101 13.52 -28.14 2.69
N VAL A 102 13.52 -27.03 1.95
CA VAL A 102 13.19 -25.69 2.46
C VAL A 102 11.99 -25.17 1.68
N MET A 103 10.86 -25.01 2.36
CA MET A 103 9.68 -24.39 1.79
C MET A 103 9.95 -22.91 1.54
N CYS A 104 10.24 -22.55 0.28
CA CYS A 104 10.39 -21.17 -0.15
C CYS A 104 9.10 -20.65 -0.79
N ILE A 105 8.48 -19.63 -0.18
CA ILE A 105 7.26 -19.00 -0.70
C ILE A 105 7.42 -17.49 -0.60
N ALA A 106 7.23 -16.79 -1.72
CA ALA A 106 7.17 -15.34 -1.79
C ALA A 106 5.72 -14.85 -1.84
N TYR A 107 5.41 -13.79 -1.10
CA TYR A 107 4.10 -13.15 -1.12
C TYR A 107 4.23 -11.61 -0.97
N PRO A 108 3.32 -10.84 -1.58
CA PRO A 108 3.32 -9.40 -1.43
C PRO A 108 2.94 -9.02 0.00
N ALA A 109 3.69 -8.10 0.59
CA ALA A 109 3.50 -7.64 1.96
C ALA A 109 3.80 -6.15 2.08
N VAL A 110 3.39 -5.56 3.21
CA VAL A 110 3.79 -4.20 3.59
C VAL A 110 5.21 -4.26 4.13
N TRP A 111 6.05 -3.29 3.72
CA TRP A 111 7.42 -3.20 4.20
C TRP A 111 7.47 -3.02 5.73
N PRO A 112 8.25 -3.84 6.46
CA PRO A 112 8.25 -3.83 7.92
C PRO A 112 9.11 -2.71 8.53
N GLY A 113 9.97 -2.08 7.73
CA GLY A 113 10.90 -1.04 8.18
C GLY A 113 10.41 0.39 7.93
N SER A 114 11.33 1.34 8.03
CA SER A 114 11.04 2.75 7.72
C SER A 114 10.97 2.99 6.21
N ALA A 115 10.32 4.09 5.81
CA ALA A 115 10.34 4.55 4.42
C ALA A 115 11.77 4.80 3.90
N GLN A 116 12.68 5.22 4.80
CA GLN A 116 14.08 5.41 4.45
C GLN A 116 14.80 4.07 4.16
N SER A 117 14.55 3.03 4.96
CA SER A 117 15.15 1.72 4.71
C SER A 117 14.56 1.05 3.48
N HIS A 118 13.28 1.28 3.20
CA HIS A 118 12.61 0.86 1.95
C HIS A 118 13.25 1.51 0.73
N ALA A 119 13.44 2.84 0.76
CA ALA A 119 14.09 3.57 -0.32
C ALA A 119 15.55 3.12 -0.53
N ALA A 120 16.28 2.83 0.55
CA ALA A 120 17.63 2.29 0.47
C ALA A 120 17.67 0.90 -0.17
N ASP A 121 16.72 0.01 0.16
CA ASP A 121 16.63 -1.30 -0.48
C ASP A 121 16.14 -1.22 -1.93
N LEU A 122 15.24 -0.30 -2.27
CA LEU A 122 14.84 -0.01 -3.66
C LEU A 122 16.04 0.40 -4.52
N ALA A 123 16.94 1.21 -3.96
CA ALA A 123 18.17 1.63 -4.64
C ALA A 123 19.25 0.53 -4.70
N ARG A 124 19.12 -0.52 -3.87
CA ARG A 124 20.09 -1.62 -3.81
C ARG A 124 19.92 -2.56 -5.01
N ASP A 125 21.03 -2.93 -5.64
CA ASP A 125 21.07 -4.05 -6.58
C ASP A 125 21.07 -5.36 -5.78
N ASN A 126 19.91 -5.96 -5.59
CA ASN A 126 19.77 -7.25 -4.91
C ASN A 126 19.63 -8.39 -5.93
N GLY A 127 20.12 -9.59 -5.59
CA GLY A 127 20.12 -10.75 -6.49
C GLY A 127 18.73 -11.16 -6.97
N TYR A 128 17.67 -10.78 -6.25
CA TYR A 128 16.28 -11.04 -6.62
C TYR A 128 15.85 -10.28 -7.89
N ARG A 129 16.28 -9.02 -8.06
CA ARG A 129 15.90 -8.18 -9.21
C ARG A 129 16.67 -8.52 -10.50
N LYS A 130 17.81 -9.21 -10.41
CA LYS A 130 18.60 -9.62 -11.59
C LYS A 130 17.98 -10.77 -12.38
N ALA A 131 17.06 -11.53 -11.81
CA ALA A 131 16.33 -12.60 -12.51
C ALA A 131 15.37 -12.06 -13.61
N VAL A 132 15.09 -10.76 -13.63
CA VAL A 132 14.09 -10.12 -14.50
C VAL A 132 14.62 -9.74 -15.89
N VAL A 133 15.95 -9.56 -16.03
CA VAL A 133 16.51 -8.95 -17.26
C VAL A 133 17.00 -9.99 -18.28
N THR A 134 17.24 -11.24 -17.87
CA THR A 134 17.82 -12.26 -18.75
C THR A 134 16.77 -13.02 -19.57
N ASN A 135 15.50 -13.07 -19.16
CA ASN A 135 14.47 -13.86 -19.85
C ASN A 135 13.81 -13.18 -21.07
N THR A 136 14.03 -11.88 -21.28
CA THR A 136 13.40 -11.15 -22.40
C THR A 136 14.28 -11.10 -23.65
N ARG A 137 15.58 -11.38 -23.54
CA ARG A 137 16.51 -11.33 -24.69
C ARG A 137 16.64 -12.63 -25.47
N GLU A 138 16.27 -13.77 -24.89
CA GLU A 138 16.43 -15.08 -25.56
C GLU A 138 15.26 -15.47 -26.47
N LYS A 139 14.15 -14.71 -26.49
CA LYS A 139 12.95 -15.06 -27.28
C LYS A 139 12.80 -14.30 -28.62
N THR A 140 13.79 -13.51 -29.04
CA THR A 140 13.66 -12.71 -30.28
C THR A 140 14.57 -13.14 -31.44
N ASP A 141 15.41 -14.17 -31.26
CA ASP A 141 16.39 -14.60 -32.28
C ASP A 141 16.14 -16.02 -32.84
N GLU A 142 14.89 -16.49 -32.84
CA GLU A 142 14.48 -17.66 -33.63
C GLU A 142 13.09 -17.46 -34.25
N GLN A 143 13.05 -16.76 -35.40
CA GLN A 143 12.11 -16.99 -36.50
C GLN A 143 12.57 -16.31 -37.79
#